data_AF-A7E2I2-F1
#
_entry.id   AF-A7E2I2-F1
#
_cell.length_a   1.000
_cell.length_b   1.000
_cell.length_c   1.000
_cell.angle_alpha   90.00
_cell.angle_beta   90.00
_cell.angle_gamma   90.00
#
_symmetry.space_group_name_H-M   'P 1'
#
loop_
_entity.id
_entity.type
_entity.pdbx_description
1 polymer ?
#
loop_
_entity_poly.entity_id
_entity_poly.type
_entity_poly.pdbx_seq_one_letter_code
_entity_poly.pdbx_strand_id
1 'polypeptide(L)'
;MKITVDFEECLKDSPRFRATIEEVEGDVCELESKLDKLVKLCIGMIDAGKAYNTANKQFVSGIRELAQQSATDDVIESSLSTFAENLQEMINYHTILFDQAQRSIKSQLQTFIREDLRKFKEAKKQFDKVSEEKEAALSKNAQAPRNKAHEVEEASNILNATRKCFRHIVLDYVLQINVLQSKRRSEILKSMLSFMYAHLTFFHQGYDLFSELQPLMKQLTGQLDQLVLDATKERKDMETKHSTIQQKVKDFLRGVNFWYIFCY
;
A
#
# COMPACT_ATOMS: atom_id res chain seq x y z
N MET A 1 11.39 1.08 28.67
CA MET A 1 12.00 0.14 27.72
C MET A 1 12.06 -1.21 28.40
N LYS A 2 11.37 -2.25 27.91
CA LYS A 2 11.48 -3.60 28.51
C LYS A 2 12.85 -4.14 28.10
N ILE A 3 13.78 -4.23 29.04
CA ILE A 3 15.11 -4.77 28.80
C ILE A 3 14.91 -6.26 28.46
N THR A 4 15.28 -6.64 27.25
CA THR A 4 15.14 -8.02 26.74
C THR A 4 16.36 -8.84 27.15
N VAL A 5 17.53 -8.21 27.17
CA VAL A 5 18.80 -8.83 27.57
C VAL A 5 19.45 -7.97 28.65
N ASP A 6 19.69 -8.59 29.80
CA ASP A 6 20.28 -7.93 30.96
C ASP A 6 21.79 -7.70 30.77
N PHE A 7 22.24 -6.49 31.10
CA PHE A 7 23.64 -6.09 31.03
C PHE A 7 24.50 -6.81 32.07
N GLU A 8 23.96 -7.17 33.24
CA GLU A 8 24.74 -7.91 34.24
C GLU A 8 25.02 -9.34 33.80
N GLU A 9 24.04 -9.97 33.14
CA GLU A 9 24.15 -11.35 32.68
C GLU A 9 25.13 -11.49 31.50
N CYS A 10 25.25 -10.44 30.67
CA CYS A 10 26.19 -10.45 29.55
C CYS A 10 27.66 -10.42 29.98
N LEU A 11 27.97 -9.84 31.15
CA LEU A 11 29.33 -9.83 31.70
C LEU A 11 29.75 -11.18 32.27
N LYS A 12 28.78 -12.01 32.70
CA LYS A 12 29.02 -13.38 33.16
C LYS A 12 29.29 -14.34 32.00
N ASP A 13 28.82 -14.00 30.81
CA ASP A 13 28.88 -14.84 29.62
C ASP A 13 28.34 -16.25 29.85
N SER A 14 27.19 -16.34 30.54
CA SER A 14 26.61 -17.62 30.93
C SER A 14 26.01 -18.36 29.72
N PRO A 15 25.86 -19.70 29.78
CA PRO A 15 25.10 -20.43 28.77
C PRO A 15 23.67 -19.90 28.61
N ARG A 16 23.07 -19.39 29.69
CA ARG A 16 21.74 -18.75 29.66
C ARG A 16 21.76 -17.46 28.85
N PHE A 17 22.76 -16.60 29.05
CA PHE A 17 22.94 -15.40 28.23
C PHE A 17 23.06 -15.75 26.75
N ARG A 18 23.90 -16.73 26.41
CA ARG A 18 24.09 -17.19 25.03
C ARG A 18 22.80 -17.69 24.40
N ALA A 19 22.01 -18.47 25.13
CA ALA A 19 20.70 -18.92 24.67
C ALA A 19 19.71 -17.75 24.42
N THR A 20 19.68 -16.74 25.30
CA THR A 20 18.85 -15.54 25.08
C THR A 20 19.30 -14.75 23.85
N ILE A 21 20.60 -14.63 23.62
CA ILE A 21 21.13 -13.96 22.42
C ILE A 21 20.70 -14.71 21.16
N GLU A 22 20.84 -16.03 21.13
CA GLU A 22 20.45 -16.87 20.00
C GLU A 22 18.94 -16.76 19.69
N GLU A 23 18.08 -16.74 20.72
CA GLU A 23 16.64 -16.51 20.57
C GLU A 23 16.36 -15.14 19.93
N VAL A 24 16.98 -14.08 20.45
CA VAL A 24 16.82 -12.72 19.91
C VAL A 24 17.32 -12.61 18.47
N GLU A 25 18.44 -13.25 18.15
CA GLU A 25 18.99 -13.26 16.79
C GLU A 25 18.04 -13.95 15.80
N GLY A 26 17.47 -15.09 16.20
CA GLY A 26 16.44 -15.80 15.42
C GLY A 26 15.21 -14.93 15.16
N ASP A 27 14.69 -14.30 16.22
CA ASP A 27 13.56 -13.35 16.16
C ASP A 27 13.83 -12.19 15.18
N VAL A 28 15.04 -11.64 15.19
CA VAL A 28 15.42 -10.53 14.31
C VAL A 28 15.52 -10.98 12.85
N CYS A 29 16.02 -12.18 12.58
CA CYS A 29 16.09 -12.74 11.22
C CYS A 29 14.69 -13.03 10.65
N GLU A 30 13.78 -13.54 11.49
CA GLU A 30 12.39 -13.77 11.08
C GLU A 30 11.66 -12.44 10.83
N LEU A 31 11.90 -11.45 11.70
CA LEU A 31 11.36 -10.10 11.54
C LEU A 31 11.80 -9.45 10.22
N GLU A 32 13.10 -9.50 9.90
CA GLU A 32 13.63 -8.98 8.63
C GLU A 32 12.88 -9.58 7.44
N SER A 33 12.78 -10.91 7.41
CA SER A 33 12.10 -11.64 6.33
C SER A 33 10.62 -11.24 6.20
N LYS A 34 9.92 -11.05 7.32
CA LYS A 34 8.52 -10.62 7.34
C LYS A 34 8.35 -9.18 6.86
N LEU A 35 9.23 -8.26 7.27
CA LEU A 35 9.19 -6.86 6.85
C LEU A 35 9.52 -6.72 5.36
N ASP A 36 10.52 -7.44 4.85
CA ASP A 36 10.84 -7.47 3.42
C ASP A 36 9.67 -8.00 2.59
N LYS A 37 9.01 -9.06 3.06
CA LYS A 37 7.80 -9.58 2.41
C LYS A 37 6.69 -8.54 2.38
N LEU A 38 6.45 -7.85 3.50
CA LEU A 38 5.41 -6.82 3.59
C LEU A 38 5.69 -5.65 2.63
N VAL A 39 6.95 -5.20 2.54
CA VAL A 39 7.35 -4.16 1.59
C VAL A 39 7.10 -4.61 0.15
N LYS A 40 7.46 -5.84 -0.21
CA LYS A 40 7.19 -6.39 -1.55
C LYS A 40 5.70 -6.45 -1.88
N LEU A 41 4.87 -6.88 -0.92
CA LEU A 41 3.42 -6.92 -1.08
C LEU A 41 2.83 -5.52 -1.24
N CYS A 42 3.32 -4.53 -0.48
CA CYS A 42 2.91 -3.14 -0.62
C CYS A 42 3.25 -2.58 -2.00
N ILE A 43 4.45 -2.87 -2.52
CA ILE A 43 4.85 -2.48 -3.89
C ILE A 43 3.89 -3.09 -4.91
N GLY A 44 3.61 -4.40 -4.81
CA GLY A 44 2.66 -5.07 -5.71
C GLY A 44 1.25 -4.47 -5.67
N MET A 45 0.76 -4.13 -4.46
CA MET A 45 -0.52 -3.44 -4.29
C MET A 45 -0.53 -2.05 -4.95
N ILE A 46 0.55 -1.27 -4.78
CA ILE A 46 0.68 0.07 -5.40
C ILE A 46 0.72 -0.05 -6.92
N ASP A 47 1.46 -1.00 -7.47
CA ASP A 47 1.60 -1.15 -8.92
C ASP A 47 0.28 -1.60 -9.57
N ALA A 48 -0.43 -2.54 -8.94
CA ALA A 48 -1.78 -2.92 -9.36
C ALA A 48 -2.75 -1.72 -9.27
N GLY A 49 -2.66 -0.93 -8.21
CA GLY A 49 -3.44 0.30 -8.03
C GLY A 49 -3.15 1.36 -9.12
N LYS A 50 -1.89 1.53 -9.52
CA LYS A 50 -1.52 2.44 -10.62
C LYS A 50 -2.07 1.97 -11.97
N ALA A 51 -2.03 0.66 -12.24
CA ALA A 51 -2.64 0.08 -13.43
C ALA A 51 -4.16 0.32 -13.45
N TYR A 52 -4.84 0.09 -12.33
CA TYR A 52 -6.25 0.42 -12.16
C TYR A 52 -6.54 1.91 -12.40
N ASN A 53 -5.76 2.82 -11.81
CA ASN A 53 -5.93 4.26 -12.04
C ASN A 53 -5.72 4.64 -13.51
N THR A 54 -4.81 3.96 -14.21
CA THR A 54 -4.57 4.19 -15.65
C THR A 54 -5.78 3.78 -16.47
N ALA A 55 -6.34 2.60 -16.20
CA ALA A 55 -7.56 2.13 -16.85
C ALA A 55 -8.76 3.06 -16.54
N ASN A 56 -8.90 3.51 -15.29
CA ASN A 56 -9.95 4.46 -14.91
C ASN A 56 -9.82 5.80 -15.64
N LYS A 57 -8.60 6.33 -15.83
CA LYS A 57 -8.40 7.56 -16.63
C LYS A 57 -8.89 7.39 -18.06
N GLN A 58 -8.63 6.24 -18.68
CA GLN A 58 -9.13 5.94 -20.03
C GLN A 58 -10.66 5.85 -20.05
N PHE A 59 -11.26 5.19 -19.05
CA PHE A 59 -12.72 5.13 -18.92
C PHE A 59 -13.35 6.52 -18.76
N VAL A 60 -12.78 7.38 -17.91
CA VAL A 60 -13.22 8.77 -17.73
C VAL A 60 -13.09 9.58 -19.02
N SER A 61 -12.02 9.36 -19.82
CA SER A 61 -11.90 9.97 -21.15
C SER A 61 -13.07 9.59 -22.06
N GLY A 62 -13.43 8.30 -22.09
CA GLY A 62 -14.58 7.82 -22.87
C GLY A 62 -15.91 8.46 -22.45
N ILE A 63 -16.12 8.71 -21.15
CA ILE A 63 -17.30 9.44 -20.66
C ILE A 63 -17.30 10.88 -21.18
N ARG A 64 -16.16 11.57 -21.18
CA ARG A 64 -16.04 12.94 -21.70
C ARG A 64 -16.30 13.00 -23.20
N GLU A 65 -15.81 12.04 -23.96
CA GLU A 65 -16.08 11.93 -25.39
C GLU A 65 -17.58 11.74 -25.65
N LEU A 66 -18.26 10.91 -24.86
CA LEU A 66 -19.71 10.72 -24.96
C LEU A 66 -20.50 11.98 -24.59
N ALA A 67 -20.05 12.73 -23.57
CA ALA A 67 -20.63 14.02 -23.21
C ALA A 67 -20.55 14.99 -24.40
N GLN A 68 -19.38 15.11 -25.02
CA GLN A 68 -19.15 15.97 -26.18
C GLN A 68 -20.00 15.57 -27.40
N GLN A 69 -20.18 14.28 -27.65
CA GLN A 69 -21.08 13.81 -28.71
C GLN A 69 -22.55 14.16 -28.44
N SER A 70 -22.91 14.33 -27.17
CA SER A 70 -24.27 14.65 -26.73
C SER A 70 -24.50 16.16 -26.59
N ALA A 71 -23.68 17.01 -27.21
CA ALA A 71 -23.75 18.48 -27.06
C ALA A 71 -25.11 19.12 -27.47
N THR A 72 -25.98 18.39 -28.17
CA THR A 72 -27.35 18.84 -28.47
C THR A 72 -28.35 18.56 -27.35
N ASP A 73 -27.99 17.72 -26.39
CA ASP A 73 -28.77 17.37 -25.20
C ASP A 73 -28.02 17.88 -23.96
N ASP A 74 -28.42 19.06 -23.50
CA ASP A 74 -27.83 19.75 -22.35
C ASP A 74 -27.87 18.90 -21.08
N VAL A 75 -28.92 18.07 -20.90
CA VAL A 75 -29.05 17.21 -19.72
C VAL A 75 -28.00 16.10 -19.77
N ILE A 76 -27.83 15.44 -20.93
CA ILE A 76 -26.84 14.37 -21.08
C ILE A 76 -25.43 14.93 -21.00
N GLU A 77 -25.13 16.01 -21.73
CA GLU A 77 -23.79 16.62 -21.76
C GLU A 77 -23.37 17.05 -20.34
N SER A 78 -24.16 17.88 -19.68
CA SER A 78 -23.81 18.43 -18.37
C SER A 78 -23.68 17.34 -17.29
N SER A 79 -24.53 16.31 -17.33
CA SER A 79 -24.50 15.20 -16.37
C SER A 79 -23.26 14.32 -16.56
N LEU A 80 -22.95 13.94 -17.80
CA LEU A 80 -21.77 13.13 -18.09
C LEU A 80 -20.47 13.91 -17.83
N SER A 81 -20.43 15.20 -18.17
CA SER A 81 -19.32 16.08 -17.84
C SER A 81 -19.09 16.14 -16.32
N THR A 82 -20.14 16.35 -15.53
CA THR A 82 -20.05 16.37 -14.06
C THR A 82 -19.60 15.02 -13.48
N PHE A 83 -20.12 13.89 -13.99
CA PHE A 83 -19.69 12.57 -13.55
C PHE A 83 -18.21 12.31 -13.88
N ALA A 84 -17.76 12.71 -15.06
CA ALA A 84 -16.36 12.57 -15.46
C ALA A 84 -15.42 13.39 -14.57
N GLU A 85 -15.83 14.58 -14.14
CA GLU A 85 -15.07 15.41 -13.19
C GLU A 85 -14.97 14.75 -11.81
N ASN A 86 -16.08 14.26 -11.26
CA ASN A 86 -16.08 13.58 -9.97
C ASN A 86 -15.24 12.28 -10.00
N LEU A 87 -15.35 11.49 -11.07
CA LEU A 87 -14.51 10.31 -11.24
C LEU A 87 -13.02 10.67 -11.38
N GLN A 88 -12.70 11.80 -12.02
CA GLN A 88 -11.33 12.30 -12.10
C GLN A 88 -10.77 12.67 -10.73
N GLU A 89 -11.57 13.28 -9.86
CA GLU A 89 -11.18 13.56 -8.46
C GLU A 89 -10.97 12.27 -7.65
N MET A 90 -11.82 11.26 -7.81
CA MET A 90 -11.60 9.95 -7.18
C MET A 90 -10.28 9.30 -7.61
N ILE A 91 -9.86 9.46 -8.87
CA ILE A 91 -8.55 8.99 -9.35
C ILE A 91 -7.41 9.76 -8.68
N ASN A 92 -7.59 11.07 -8.46
CA ASN A 92 -6.61 11.91 -7.76
C ASN A 92 -6.45 11.44 -6.31
N TYR A 93 -7.54 11.15 -5.60
CA TYR A 93 -7.49 10.62 -4.23
C TYR A 93 -6.81 9.26 -4.14
N HIS A 94 -7.08 8.33 -5.07
CA HIS A 94 -6.35 7.07 -5.14
C HIS A 94 -4.85 7.29 -5.35
N THR A 95 -4.47 8.26 -6.19
CA THR A 95 -3.06 8.57 -6.44
C THR A 95 -2.36 9.05 -5.17
N ILE A 96 -3.02 9.91 -4.38
CA ILE A 96 -2.52 10.36 -3.07
C ILE A 96 -2.40 9.17 -2.11
N LEU A 97 -3.41 8.30 -2.04
CA LEU A 97 -3.39 7.10 -1.19
C LEU A 97 -2.18 6.20 -1.51
N PHE A 98 -1.91 5.93 -2.79
CA PHE A 98 -0.78 5.10 -3.19
C PHE A 98 0.57 5.74 -2.89
N ASP A 99 0.66 7.06 -3.01
CA ASP A 99 1.85 7.82 -2.64
C ASP A 99 2.09 7.81 -1.11
N GLN A 100 1.01 7.89 -0.31
CA GLN A 100 1.09 7.69 1.14
C GLN A 100 1.45 6.26 1.53
N ALA A 101 0.93 5.25 0.84
CA ALA A 101 1.33 3.85 1.03
C ALA A 101 2.84 3.65 0.75
N GLN A 102 3.34 4.29 -0.31
CA GLN A 102 4.75 4.25 -0.68
C GLN A 102 5.65 4.86 0.41
N ARG A 103 5.26 5.99 1.00
CA ARG A 103 6.02 6.61 2.10
C ARG A 103 5.92 5.80 3.40
N SER A 104 4.68 5.55 3.85
CA SER A 104 4.39 4.98 5.16
C SER A 104 4.84 3.52 5.30
N ILE A 105 4.69 2.70 4.26
CA ILE A 105 5.07 1.28 4.30
C ILE A 105 6.43 1.07 3.63
N LYS A 106 6.54 1.31 2.31
CA LYS A 106 7.76 0.99 1.56
C LYS A 106 8.96 1.76 2.10
N SER A 107 8.91 3.09 2.13
CA SER A 107 10.07 3.90 2.55
C SER A 107 10.39 3.67 4.03
N GLN A 108 9.40 3.79 4.93
CA GLN A 108 9.64 3.69 6.37
C GLN A 108 10.25 2.33 6.74
N LEU A 109 9.66 1.22 6.27
CA LEU A 109 10.15 -0.11 6.63
C LEU A 109 11.47 -0.44 5.92
N GLN A 110 11.68 0.03 4.68
CA GLN A 110 12.98 -0.14 4.03
C GLN A 110 14.10 0.62 4.74
N THR A 111 13.84 1.82 5.25
CA THR A 111 14.82 2.56 6.06
C THR A 111 15.14 1.80 7.34
N PHE A 112 14.13 1.30 8.06
CA PHE A 112 14.33 0.50 9.26
C PHE A 112 15.19 -0.77 8.99
N ILE A 113 14.91 -1.48 7.89
CA ILE A 113 15.70 -2.64 7.47
C ILE A 113 17.15 -2.24 7.13
N ARG A 114 17.34 -1.21 6.32
CA ARG A 114 18.67 -0.83 5.82
C ARG A 114 19.56 -0.17 6.85
N GLU A 115 18.98 0.52 7.82
CA GLU A 115 19.74 1.27 8.82
C GLU A 115 19.81 0.53 10.16
N ASP A 116 18.66 0.21 10.77
CA ASP A 116 18.64 -0.34 12.13
C ASP A 116 18.99 -1.83 12.16
N LEU A 117 18.45 -2.64 11.24
CA LEU A 117 18.83 -4.07 11.16
C LEU A 117 20.27 -4.25 10.69
N ARG A 118 20.76 -3.38 9.80
CA ARG A 118 22.16 -3.39 9.39
C ARG A 118 23.12 -3.11 10.55
N LYS A 119 22.83 -2.09 11.37
CA LYS A 119 23.63 -1.79 12.58
C LYS A 119 23.67 -2.95 13.56
N PHE A 120 22.53 -3.63 13.74
CA PHE A 120 22.47 -4.85 14.55
C PHE A 120 23.38 -5.95 13.98
N LYS A 121 23.36 -6.20 12.67
CA LYS A 121 24.23 -7.19 12.02
C LYS A 121 25.71 -6.84 12.13
N GLU A 122 26.06 -5.55 12.02
CA GLU A 122 27.44 -5.08 12.21
C GLU A 122 27.92 -5.30 13.65
N ALA A 123 27.08 -4.98 14.65
CA ALA A 123 27.37 -5.24 16.05
C ALA A 123 27.48 -6.75 16.36
N LYS A 124 26.59 -7.58 15.79
CA LYS A 124 26.68 -9.05 15.88
C LYS A 124 28.01 -9.56 15.35
N LYS A 125 28.43 -9.10 14.16
CA LYS A 125 29.69 -9.52 13.55
C LYS A 125 30.90 -9.17 14.43
N GLN A 126 30.89 -8.01 15.08
CA GLN A 126 31.94 -7.64 16.03
C GLN A 126 31.91 -8.50 17.29
N PHE A 127 30.72 -8.78 17.83
CA PHE A 127 30.53 -9.66 18.96
C PHE A 127 31.04 -11.08 18.69
N ASP A 128 30.65 -11.68 17.55
CA ASP A 128 31.08 -13.03 17.14
C ASP A 128 32.61 -13.10 17.06
N LYS A 129 33.24 -12.14 16.36
CA LYS A 129 34.69 -12.07 16.21
C LYS A 129 35.41 -12.01 17.56
N VAL A 130 35.01 -11.10 18.45
CA VAL A 130 35.67 -10.95 19.75
C VAL A 130 35.36 -12.13 20.68
N SER A 131 34.20 -12.75 20.52
CA SER A 131 33.86 -14.00 21.23
C SER A 131 34.78 -15.14 20.81
N GLU A 132 35.06 -15.32 19.52
CA GLU A 132 36.00 -16.32 18.99
C GLU A 132 37.44 -16.05 19.45
N GLU A 133 37.91 -14.79 19.39
CA GLU A 133 39.24 -14.38 19.85
C GLU A 133 39.43 -14.66 21.34
N LYS A 134 38.40 -14.40 22.16
CA LYS A 134 38.42 -14.71 23.60
C LYS A 134 38.51 -16.22 23.85
N GLU A 135 37.75 -17.03 23.11
CA GLU A 135 37.78 -18.49 23.26
C GLU A 135 39.14 -19.07 22.87
N ALA A 136 39.72 -18.59 21.76
CA ALA A 136 41.07 -18.95 21.34
C ALA A 136 42.13 -18.57 22.38
N ALA A 137 42.05 -17.37 22.95
CA ALA A 137 42.96 -16.92 24.01
C ALA A 137 42.81 -17.75 25.30
N LEU A 138 41.58 -18.16 25.64
CA LEU A 138 41.30 -19.00 26.80
C LEU A 138 41.90 -20.40 26.63
N SER A 139 41.72 -21.00 25.44
CA SER A 139 42.34 -22.29 25.09
C SER A 139 43.87 -22.23 25.11
N LYS A 140 44.47 -21.20 24.50
CA LYS A 140 45.94 -20.99 24.51
C LYS A 140 46.48 -20.81 25.93
N ASN A 141 45.77 -20.05 26.78
CA ASN A 141 46.17 -19.87 28.18
C ASN A 141 46.08 -21.17 28.99
N ALA A 142 45.04 -21.99 28.77
CA ALA A 142 44.90 -23.28 29.43
C ALA A 142 45.97 -24.30 29.02
N GLN A 143 46.47 -24.21 27.79
CA GLN A 143 47.50 -25.10 27.23
C GLN A 143 48.94 -24.61 27.50
N ALA A 144 49.12 -23.43 28.08
CA ALA A 144 50.45 -22.85 28.28
C ALA A 144 51.32 -23.75 29.20
N PRO A 145 52.54 -24.11 28.79
CA PRO A 145 53.39 -25.03 29.55
C PRO A 145 53.89 -24.36 30.83
N ARG A 146 53.45 -24.90 31.98
CA ARG A 146 53.69 -24.32 33.32
C ARG A 146 55.16 -24.14 33.70
N ASN A 147 56.07 -24.86 33.06
CA ASN A 147 57.51 -24.75 33.28
C ASN A 147 58.15 -23.55 32.55
N LYS A 148 57.42 -22.87 31.66
CA LYS A 148 57.89 -21.69 30.93
C LYS A 148 57.14 -20.44 31.38
N ALA A 149 57.62 -19.82 32.46
CA ALA A 149 56.97 -18.67 33.09
C ALA A 149 56.61 -17.54 32.11
N HIS A 150 57.52 -17.20 31.19
CA HIS A 150 57.28 -16.16 30.18
C HIS A 150 56.11 -16.51 29.23
N GLU A 151 55.99 -17.76 28.76
CA GLU A 151 54.90 -18.17 27.87
C GLU A 151 53.54 -18.16 28.59
N VAL A 152 53.52 -18.54 29.87
CA VAL A 152 52.33 -18.45 30.72
C VAL A 152 51.90 -17.00 30.92
N GLU A 153 52.86 -16.11 31.20
CA GLU A 153 52.60 -14.68 31.38
C GLU A 153 52.05 -14.04 30.10
N GLU A 154 52.65 -14.32 28.94
CA GLU A 154 52.18 -13.82 27.65
C GLU A 154 50.74 -14.28 27.36
N ALA A 155 50.45 -15.57 27.52
CA ALA A 155 49.12 -16.11 27.29
C ALA A 155 48.08 -15.51 28.25
N SER A 156 48.46 -15.27 29.51
CA SER A 156 47.62 -14.62 30.52
C SER A 156 47.32 -13.17 30.16
N ASN A 157 48.32 -12.43 29.68
CA ASN A 157 48.17 -11.04 29.23
C ASN A 157 47.22 -10.93 28.03
N ILE A 158 47.36 -11.81 27.03
CA ILE A 158 46.46 -11.87 25.88
C ILE A 158 45.02 -12.20 26.32
N LEU A 159 44.85 -13.18 27.21
CA LEU A 159 43.53 -13.53 27.76
C LEU A 159 42.89 -12.36 28.51
N ASN A 160 43.66 -11.63 29.31
CA ASN A 160 43.15 -10.47 30.04
C ASN A 160 42.75 -9.33 29.09
N ALA A 161 43.54 -9.09 28.03
CA ALA A 161 43.22 -8.09 27.01
C ALA A 161 41.94 -8.45 26.24
N THR A 162 41.83 -9.69 25.75
CA THR A 162 40.64 -10.17 25.02
C THR A 162 39.38 -10.19 25.90
N ARG A 163 39.49 -10.55 27.18
CA ARG A 163 38.37 -10.44 28.15
C ARG A 163 37.90 -9.00 28.33
N LYS A 164 38.82 -8.03 28.42
CA LYS A 164 38.45 -6.61 28.50
C LYS A 164 37.74 -6.16 27.23
N CYS A 165 38.27 -6.51 26.06
CA CYS A 165 37.64 -6.19 24.77
C CYS A 165 36.24 -6.80 24.66
N PHE A 166 36.08 -8.09 25.01
CA PHE A 166 34.79 -8.77 25.04
C PHE A 166 33.76 -8.03 25.90
N ARG A 167 34.15 -7.59 27.10
CA ARG A 167 33.24 -6.84 27.98
C ARG A 167 32.72 -5.55 27.35
N HIS A 168 33.54 -4.82 26.60
CA HIS A 168 33.07 -3.62 25.91
C HIS A 168 32.12 -3.97 24.76
N ILE A 169 32.51 -4.91 23.89
CA ILE A 169 31.74 -5.26 22.70
C ILE A 169 30.41 -5.94 23.06
N VAL A 170 30.37 -6.78 24.10
CA VAL A 170 29.12 -7.42 24.52
C VAL A 170 28.13 -6.39 25.08
N LEU A 171 28.60 -5.36 25.81
CA LEU A 171 27.75 -4.28 26.30
C LEU A 171 27.16 -3.47 25.13
N ASP A 172 27.98 -3.13 24.14
CA ASP A 172 27.52 -2.44 22.93
C ASP A 172 26.51 -3.28 22.15
N TYR A 173 26.74 -4.60 22.05
CA TYR A 173 25.83 -5.51 21.37
C TYR A 173 24.49 -5.65 22.10
N VAL A 174 24.51 -5.81 23.42
CA VAL A 174 23.30 -5.86 24.26
C VAL A 174 22.54 -4.52 24.21
N LEU A 175 23.24 -3.40 24.19
CA LEU A 175 22.63 -2.10 23.97
C LEU A 175 21.92 -2.05 22.62
N GLN A 176 22.60 -2.46 21.55
CA GLN A 176 22.04 -2.46 20.20
C GLN A 176 20.81 -3.37 20.07
N ILE A 177 20.84 -4.55 20.70
CA ILE A 177 19.68 -5.46 20.81
C ILE A 177 18.50 -4.74 21.46
N ASN A 178 18.72 -4.18 22.64
CA ASN A 178 17.66 -3.55 23.41
C ASN A 178 17.08 -2.35 22.63
N VAL A 179 17.93 -1.53 22.01
CA VAL A 179 17.50 -0.39 21.16
C VAL A 179 16.67 -0.88 19.96
N LEU A 180 17.12 -1.92 19.26
CA LEU A 180 16.39 -2.50 18.14
C LEU A 180 15.01 -3.03 18.58
N GLN A 181 14.95 -3.73 19.71
CA GLN A 181 13.72 -4.25 20.32
C GLN A 181 12.73 -3.14 20.65
N SER A 182 13.21 -1.98 21.12
CA SER A 182 12.36 -0.81 21.36
C SER A 182 11.91 -0.16 20.05
N LYS A 183 12.82 0.03 19.09
CA LYS A 183 12.53 0.68 17.81
C LYS A 183 11.58 -0.14 16.93
N ARG A 184 11.73 -1.47 16.86
CA ARG A 184 10.86 -2.32 16.01
C ARG A 184 9.39 -2.07 16.30
N ARG A 185 9.03 -1.94 17.59
CA ARG A 185 7.65 -1.70 18.01
C ARG A 185 7.16 -0.34 17.51
N SER A 186 7.95 0.73 17.70
CA SER A 186 7.54 2.06 17.28
C SER A 186 7.47 2.20 15.76
N GLU A 187 8.42 1.63 15.03
CA GLU A 187 8.49 1.79 13.57
C GLU A 187 7.37 1.03 12.86
N ILE A 188 7.06 -0.20 13.28
CA ILE A 188 5.93 -0.96 12.75
C ILE A 188 4.61 -0.24 13.01
N LEU A 189 4.40 0.23 14.25
CA LEU A 189 3.16 0.94 14.61
C LEU A 189 3.02 2.26 13.86
N LYS A 190 4.08 3.08 13.76
CA LYS A 190 4.04 4.34 13.00
C LYS A 190 3.73 4.09 11.52
N SER A 191 4.38 3.10 10.91
CA SER A 191 4.17 2.72 9.52
C SER A 191 2.71 2.36 9.25
N MET A 192 2.16 1.41 10.04
CA MET A 192 0.78 0.97 9.87
C MET A 192 -0.24 2.07 10.23
N LEU A 193 0.00 2.85 11.27
CA LEU A 193 -0.90 3.92 11.67
C LEU A 193 -0.99 5.01 10.61
N SER A 194 0.16 5.41 10.04
CA SER A 194 0.21 6.37 8.92
C SER A 194 -0.56 5.84 7.70
N PHE A 195 -0.43 4.55 7.39
CA PHE A 195 -1.18 3.92 6.30
C PHE A 195 -2.69 3.89 6.57
N MET A 196 -3.11 3.58 7.80
CA MET A 196 -4.53 3.59 8.18
C MET A 196 -5.13 5.00 8.13
N TYR A 197 -4.40 6.03 8.58
CA TYR A 197 -4.86 7.41 8.46
C TYR A 197 -4.98 7.85 6.99
N ALA A 198 -4.07 7.41 6.11
CA ALA A 198 -4.18 7.69 4.68
C ALA A 198 -5.47 7.08 4.09
N HIS A 199 -5.83 5.86 4.48
CA HIS A 199 -7.11 5.25 4.10
C HIS A 199 -8.30 6.04 4.65
N LEU A 200 -8.26 6.45 5.92
CA LEU A 200 -9.33 7.24 6.53
C LEU A 200 -9.56 8.54 5.76
N THR A 201 -8.49 9.28 5.43
CA THR A 201 -8.57 10.49 4.62
C THR A 201 -9.16 10.19 3.24
N PHE A 202 -8.69 9.14 2.56
CA PHE A 202 -9.20 8.74 1.25
C PHE A 202 -10.71 8.48 1.27
N PHE A 203 -11.21 7.74 2.26
CA PHE A 203 -12.63 7.44 2.38
C PHE A 203 -13.46 8.68 2.73
N HIS A 204 -12.96 9.56 3.60
CA HIS A 204 -13.63 10.83 3.91
C HIS A 204 -13.76 11.72 2.67
N GLN A 205 -12.67 11.91 1.92
CA GLN A 205 -12.68 12.70 0.69
C GLN A 205 -13.66 12.12 -0.35
N GLY A 206 -13.67 10.80 -0.51
CA GLY A 206 -14.63 10.13 -1.39
C GLY A 206 -16.08 10.31 -0.92
N TYR A 207 -16.34 10.21 0.38
CA TYR A 207 -17.68 10.41 0.93
C TYR A 207 -18.19 11.83 0.71
N ASP A 208 -17.35 12.84 0.99
CA ASP A 208 -17.71 14.25 0.82
C ASP A 208 -18.03 14.54 -0.65
N LEU A 209 -17.19 14.06 -1.57
CA LEU A 209 -17.39 14.20 -3.02
C LEU A 209 -18.74 13.62 -3.47
N PHE A 210 -19.08 12.39 -3.08
CA PHE A 210 -20.35 11.77 -3.48
C PHE A 210 -21.57 12.35 -2.75
N SER A 211 -21.37 12.91 -1.55
CA SER A 211 -22.43 13.62 -0.83
C SER A 211 -22.81 14.91 -1.55
N GLU A 212 -21.83 15.64 -2.10
CA GLU A 212 -22.04 16.82 -2.95
C GLU A 212 -22.66 16.47 -4.30
N LEU A 213 -22.34 15.30 -4.87
CA LEU A 213 -22.92 14.81 -6.12
C LEU A 213 -24.37 14.31 -5.98
N GLN A 214 -24.77 13.91 -4.77
CA GLN A 214 -26.05 13.25 -4.51
C GLN A 214 -27.30 14.03 -5.00
N PRO A 215 -27.40 15.36 -4.87
CA PRO A 215 -28.54 16.12 -5.39
C PRO A 215 -28.70 15.99 -6.90
N LEU A 216 -27.60 16.05 -7.68
CA LEU A 216 -27.64 15.86 -9.12
C LEU A 216 -28.15 14.46 -9.48
N MET A 217 -27.65 13.42 -8.81
CA MET A 217 -28.10 12.05 -9.05
C MET A 217 -29.61 11.87 -8.76
N LYS A 218 -30.12 12.52 -7.70
CA LYS A 218 -31.56 12.50 -7.39
C LYS A 218 -32.37 13.24 -8.45
N GLN A 219 -31.90 14.40 -8.92
CA GLN A 219 -32.54 15.14 -10.01
C GLN A 219 -32.61 14.29 -11.29
N LEU A 220 -31.50 13.66 -11.68
CA LEU A 220 -31.44 12.82 -12.88
C LEU A 220 -32.34 11.59 -12.77
N THR A 221 -32.45 11.00 -11.58
CA THR A 221 -33.38 9.89 -11.33
C THR A 221 -34.82 10.31 -11.63
N GLY A 222 -35.24 11.49 -11.14
CA GLY A 222 -36.58 12.01 -11.43
C GLY A 222 -36.79 12.38 -12.91
N GLN A 223 -35.77 12.93 -13.57
CA GLN A 223 -35.83 13.23 -15.00
C GLN A 223 -35.95 11.96 -15.86
N LEU A 224 -35.27 10.87 -15.47
CA LEU A 224 -35.31 9.61 -16.20
C LEU A 224 -36.72 9.03 -16.26
N ASP A 225 -37.45 9.04 -15.15
CA ASP A 225 -38.85 8.59 -15.10
C ASP A 225 -39.72 9.40 -16.06
N GLN A 226 -39.52 10.72 -16.10
CA GLN A 226 -40.25 11.62 -16.99
C GLN A 226 -39.91 11.37 -18.46
N LEU A 227 -38.62 11.21 -18.80
CA LEU A 227 -38.17 10.92 -20.16
C LEU A 227 -38.76 9.61 -20.69
N VAL A 228 -38.88 8.58 -19.84
CA VAL A 228 -39.50 7.30 -20.24
C VAL A 228 -41.00 7.48 -20.54
N LEU A 229 -41.71 8.28 -19.74
CA LEU A 229 -43.12 8.59 -19.96
C LEU A 229 -43.31 9.38 -21.27
N ASP A 230 -42.49 10.40 -21.48
CA ASP A 230 -42.55 11.25 -22.67
C ASP A 230 -42.21 10.45 -23.93
N ALA A 231 -41.16 9.63 -23.91
CA ALA A 231 -40.83 8.74 -25.02
C ALA A 231 -41.96 7.75 -25.34
N THR A 232 -42.64 7.22 -24.33
CA THR A 232 -43.78 6.31 -24.52
C THR A 232 -44.96 7.03 -25.17
N LYS A 233 -45.25 8.26 -24.73
CA LYS A 233 -46.31 9.10 -25.29
C LYS A 233 -46.00 9.51 -26.73
N GLU A 234 -44.79 10.00 -26.99
CA GLU A 234 -44.33 10.39 -28.31
C GLU A 234 -44.37 9.22 -29.29
N ARG A 235 -43.96 8.03 -28.87
CA ARG A 235 -44.08 6.82 -29.70
C ARG A 235 -45.53 6.56 -30.09
N LYS A 236 -46.46 6.63 -29.14
CA LYS A 236 -47.90 6.40 -29.40
C LYS A 236 -48.47 7.46 -30.35
N ASP A 237 -48.09 8.72 -30.18
CA ASP A 237 -48.52 9.81 -31.06
C ASP A 237 -47.96 9.63 -32.47
N MET A 238 -46.69 9.20 -32.59
CA MET A 238 -46.07 8.87 -33.87
C MET A 238 -46.72 7.68 -34.55
N GLU A 239 -47.03 6.60 -33.83
CA GLU A 239 -47.75 5.42 -34.34
C GLU A 239 -49.15 5.81 -34.87
N THR A 240 -49.84 6.71 -34.16
CA THR A 240 -51.16 7.21 -34.57
C THR A 240 -51.07 8.08 -35.82
N LYS A 241 -50.10 8.99 -35.89
CA LYS A 241 -49.83 9.82 -37.08
C LYS A 241 -49.45 8.95 -38.28
N HIS A 242 -48.57 7.98 -38.08
CA HIS A 242 -48.16 7.02 -39.11
C HIS A 242 -49.37 6.26 -39.67
N SER A 243 -50.23 5.72 -38.80
CA SER A 243 -51.46 5.02 -39.20
C SER A 243 -52.42 5.93 -39.99
N THR A 244 -52.58 7.18 -39.56
CA THR A 244 -53.44 8.17 -40.22
C THR A 244 -52.93 8.52 -41.62
N ILE A 245 -51.62 8.74 -41.77
CA ILE A 245 -51.00 9.04 -43.06
C ILE A 245 -51.11 7.82 -43.99
N GLN A 246 -50.88 6.60 -43.49
CA GLN A 246 -51.07 5.39 -44.27
C GLN A 246 -52.50 5.27 -44.82
N GLN A 247 -53.51 5.60 -43.99
CA GLN A 247 -54.90 5.56 -44.43
C GLN A 247 -55.16 6.61 -45.53
N LYS A 248 -54.71 7.85 -45.34
CA LYS A 248 -54.83 8.91 -46.37
C LYS A 248 -54.18 8.53 -47.69
N VAL A 249 -53.01 7.89 -47.66
CA VAL A 249 -52.33 7.40 -48.87
C VAL A 249 -53.16 6.31 -49.56
N LYS A 250 -53.71 5.35 -48.81
CA LYS A 250 -54.60 4.32 -49.37
C LYS A 250 -55.84 4.93 -50.01
N ASP A 251 -56.45 5.91 -49.37
CA ASP A 251 -57.65 6.58 -49.86
C ASP A 251 -57.36 7.42 -51.12
N PHE A 252 -56.21 8.11 -51.14
CA PHE A 252 -55.75 8.83 -52.34
C PHE A 252 -55.54 7.88 -53.53
N LEU A 253 -54.86 6.75 -53.32
CA LEU A 253 -54.65 5.75 -54.38
C LEU A 253 -55.96 5.13 -54.88
N ARG A 254 -56.93 4.88 -54.00
CA ARG A 254 -58.28 4.45 -54.42
C ARG A 254 -58.98 5.51 -55.26
N GLY A 255 -58.89 6.78 -54.86
CA GLY A 255 -59.46 7.90 -55.60
C GLY A 255 -58.87 8.03 -57.01
N VAL A 256 -57.54 7.90 -57.14
CA VAL A 256 -56.86 7.92 -58.44
C VAL A 256 -57.29 6.75 -59.31
N ASN A 257 -57.36 5.53 -58.77
CA ASN A 257 -57.85 4.37 -59.52
C ASN A 257 -59.30 4.52 -59.96
N PHE A 258 -60.16 5.08 -59.10
CA PHE A 258 -61.56 5.33 -59.44
C PHE A 258 -61.69 6.36 -60.57
N TRP A 259 -60.86 7.41 -60.54
CA TRP A 259 -60.79 8.40 -61.61
C TRP A 259 -60.29 7.78 -62.93
N TYR A 260 -59.30 6.89 -62.86
CA TYR A 260 -58.78 6.19 -64.04
C TYR A 260 -59.83 5.26 -64.69
N ILE A 261 -60.67 4.59 -63.88
CA ILE A 261 -61.77 3.74 -64.36
C ILE A 261 -62.93 4.56 -64.96
N PHE A 262 -63.13 5.81 -64.53
CA PHE A 262 -64.23 6.64 -65.04
C PHE A 262 -63.84 7.52 -66.24
N CYS A 263 -62.55 7.78 -66.45
CA CYS A 263 -62.07 8.60 -67.55
C CYS A 263 -61.62 7.82 -68.79
N TYR A 264 -61.52 6.49 -68.72
CA TYR A 264 -61.17 5.58 -69.82
C TYR A 264 -62.16 4.43 -69.91
#